data_AF-A0A1Q7E4X8-F1
#
_entry.id   AF-A0A1Q7E4X8-F1
#
_cell.length_a   1.000
_cell.length_b   1.000
_cell.length_c   1.000
_cell.angle_alpha   90.00
_cell.angle_beta   90.00
_cell.angle_gamma   90.00
#
_symmetry.space_group_name_H-M   'P 1'
#
loop_
_entity.id
_entity.type
_entity.pdbx_description
1 polymer ?
#
loop_
_entity_poly.entity_id
_entity_poly.type
_entity_poly.pdbx_seq_one_letter_code
_entity_poly.pdbx_strand_id
1 'polypeptide(L)'
;MRLTIACLLALCVAGTNDFPPNYVAGTVIELNDNGAWSWFMDERAIVDDGKLIVGSVRAIGDYRNDRDPDWGNVEVSVYDLASGATRHTVLHRHLQQDDHDNPAFLALPDGRYLAMYTQHGVERRIYYAFSEPHNPLKWGPASTFDTPGSPAQPLRGNNVTYSNLFRLSSGRILNFFRGVGLEPNYMYSDDTGRTWHYGGRVAHGTSSGYSPYLKYAFDGVSTIHLVMTENHPRNYDNSLYHAFIRDGGIYLSDGTRRAKLSETTDTDLNAWDLTKVFQGDPDNVAWMSDLELDAQQRPYVVFSVQKDGRGLPRGQGGFDHR
;
A
#
# COMPACT_ATOMS: atom_id res chain seq x y z
N MET A 1 -3.59 -49.95 -46.04
CA MET A 1 -4.94 -49.56 -45.58
C MET A 1 -4.83 -48.14 -45.07
N ARG A 2 -5.36 -47.15 -45.81
CA ARG A 2 -5.22 -45.72 -45.48
C ARG A 2 -6.26 -45.37 -44.41
N LEU A 3 -5.81 -44.90 -43.24
CA LEU A 3 -6.70 -44.37 -42.21
C LEU A 3 -6.99 -42.90 -42.54
N THR A 4 -8.24 -42.62 -42.90
CA THR A 4 -8.76 -41.27 -43.08
C THR A 4 -9.18 -40.74 -41.70
N ILE A 5 -8.48 -39.75 -41.17
CA ILE A 5 -8.90 -39.02 -39.97
C ILE A 5 -9.96 -38.01 -40.40
N ALA A 6 -11.22 -38.26 -40.05
CA ALA A 6 -12.27 -37.26 -40.15
C ALA A 6 -12.20 -36.36 -38.91
N CYS A 7 -11.73 -35.13 -39.09
CA CYS A 7 -11.87 -34.08 -38.09
C CYS A 7 -13.35 -33.71 -37.95
N LEU A 8 -14.00 -34.15 -36.87
CA LEU A 8 -15.22 -33.50 -36.39
C LEU A 8 -14.82 -32.15 -35.77
N LEU A 9 -14.97 -31.07 -36.54
CA LEU A 9 -15.12 -29.74 -35.97
C LEU A 9 -16.51 -29.69 -35.30
N ALA A 10 -16.55 -30.03 -34.01
CA ALA A 10 -17.64 -29.60 -33.15
C ALA A 10 -17.47 -28.09 -32.95
N LEU A 11 -18.21 -27.30 -33.74
CA LEU A 11 -18.50 -25.91 -33.41
C LEU A 11 -19.29 -25.91 -32.10
N CYS A 12 -18.59 -25.90 -30.98
CA CYS A 12 -19.15 -25.44 -29.72
C CYS A 12 -19.42 -23.96 -29.89
N VAL A 13 -20.61 -23.62 -30.37
CA VAL A 13 -21.21 -22.31 -30.12
C VAL A 13 -21.48 -22.28 -28.62
N ALA A 14 -20.43 -21.96 -27.84
CA ALA A 14 -20.62 -21.56 -26.46
C ALA A 14 -21.47 -20.29 -26.54
N GLY A 15 -22.74 -20.39 -26.13
CA GLY A 15 -23.57 -19.23 -25.92
C GLY A 15 -22.78 -18.29 -25.01
N THR A 16 -22.54 -17.06 -25.49
CA THR A 16 -22.07 -15.97 -24.66
C THR A 16 -23.19 -15.71 -23.65
N ASN A 17 -23.12 -16.35 -22.49
CA ASN A 17 -23.89 -15.92 -21.34
C ASN A 17 -23.30 -14.55 -20.98
N ASP A 18 -23.93 -13.49 -21.50
CA ASP A 18 -23.64 -12.12 -21.09
C ASP A 18 -24.08 -12.02 -19.62
N PHE A 19 -23.13 -12.31 -18.73
CA PHE A 19 -23.32 -12.12 -17.32
C PHE A 19 -23.59 -10.63 -17.05
N PRO A 20 -24.53 -10.30 -16.16
CA PRO A 20 -24.78 -8.90 -15.83
C PRO A 20 -23.51 -8.24 -15.27
N PRO A 21 -23.38 -6.90 -15.38
CA PRO A 21 -22.38 -6.16 -14.62
C PRO A 21 -22.42 -6.58 -13.14
N ASN A 22 -21.25 -6.82 -12.55
CA ASN A 22 -21.08 -7.30 -11.18
C ASN A 22 -21.58 -8.74 -10.92
N TYR A 23 -21.66 -9.58 -11.94
CA TYR A 23 -21.89 -11.01 -11.73
C TYR A 23 -20.77 -11.64 -10.92
N VAL A 24 -21.14 -12.31 -9.83
CA VAL A 24 -20.23 -13.10 -9.01
C VAL A 24 -20.60 -14.57 -9.18
N ALA A 25 -19.68 -15.36 -9.73
CA ALA A 25 -19.88 -16.79 -9.99
C ALA A 25 -19.88 -17.66 -8.72
N GLY A 26 -19.62 -17.05 -7.55
CA GLY A 26 -19.56 -17.70 -6.25
C GLY A 26 -20.33 -16.95 -5.18
N THR A 27 -20.12 -17.32 -3.93
CA THR A 27 -20.74 -16.63 -2.79
C THR A 27 -20.05 -15.30 -2.53
N VAL A 28 -20.82 -14.22 -2.55
CA VAL A 28 -20.36 -12.92 -2.07
C VAL A 28 -20.29 -12.96 -0.55
N ILE A 29 -19.11 -12.67 0.00
CA ILE A 29 -18.90 -12.51 1.43
C ILE A 29 -18.69 -11.02 1.68
N GLU A 30 -19.65 -10.39 2.34
CA GLU A 30 -19.52 -9.02 2.79
C GLU A 30 -18.69 -8.97 4.07
N LEU A 31 -17.59 -8.20 4.06
CA LEU A 31 -16.72 -8.01 5.22
C LEU A 31 -17.11 -6.77 6.03
N ASN A 32 -17.45 -5.70 5.30
CA ASN A 32 -17.86 -4.41 5.80
C ASN A 32 -18.86 -3.81 4.81
N ASP A 33 -19.93 -3.20 5.33
CA ASP A 33 -20.99 -2.59 4.52
C ASP A 33 -20.58 -1.24 3.91
N ASN A 34 -19.53 -0.60 4.44
CA ASN A 34 -19.11 0.74 4.03
C ASN A 34 -17.61 1.02 4.26
N GLY A 35 -16.75 0.10 3.81
CA GLY A 35 -15.31 0.19 3.99
C GLY A 35 -14.58 0.80 2.78
N ALA A 36 -14.02 2.00 2.93
CA ALA A 36 -13.09 2.58 1.97
C ALA A 36 -11.64 2.15 2.25
N TRP A 37 -10.82 2.01 1.21
CA TRP A 37 -9.42 1.62 1.30
C TRP A 37 -8.62 2.18 0.12
N SER A 38 -7.34 2.46 0.35
CA SER A 38 -6.37 2.86 -0.68
C SER A 38 -5.29 1.79 -0.82
N TRP A 39 -4.77 1.60 -2.04
CA TRP A 39 -3.82 0.54 -2.32
C TRP A 39 -2.37 0.85 -1.92
N PHE A 40 -2.04 2.03 -1.39
CA PHE A 40 -0.64 2.39 -1.04
C PHE A 40 -0.22 2.06 0.41
N MET A 41 -1.05 1.27 1.11
CA MET A 41 -0.77 0.77 2.44
C MET A 41 -0.88 -0.74 2.42
N ASP A 42 0.22 -1.40 2.77
CA ASP A 42 0.33 -2.85 2.81
C ASP A 42 0.94 -3.32 4.15
N GLU A 43 0.51 -4.44 4.72
CA GLU A 43 -0.64 -5.24 4.28
C GLU A 43 -1.95 -4.67 4.82
N ARG A 44 -2.86 -4.24 3.94
CA ARG A 44 -4.23 -3.81 4.34
C ARG A 44 -5.14 -4.98 4.70
N ALA A 45 -4.74 -6.20 4.30
CA ALA A 45 -5.41 -7.44 4.61
C ALA A 45 -4.37 -8.54 4.87
N ILE A 46 -4.57 -9.32 5.93
CA ILE A 46 -3.72 -10.47 6.24
C ILE A 46 -4.57 -11.71 6.52
N VAL A 47 -3.99 -12.89 6.29
CA VAL A 47 -4.55 -14.15 6.76
C VAL A 47 -3.63 -14.72 7.83
N ASP A 48 -4.14 -14.87 9.05
CA ASP A 48 -3.42 -15.47 10.16
C ASP A 48 -4.39 -16.20 11.10
N ASP A 49 -3.93 -17.28 11.72
CA ASP A 49 -4.71 -18.08 12.69
C ASP A 49 -6.14 -18.42 12.21
N GLY A 50 -6.26 -18.81 10.94
CA GLY A 50 -7.53 -19.19 10.31
C GLY A 50 -8.51 -18.03 10.08
N LYS A 51 -8.05 -16.77 10.15
CA LYS A 51 -8.87 -15.57 10.00
C LYS A 51 -8.32 -14.69 8.88
N LEU A 52 -9.22 -14.18 8.04
CA LEU A 52 -8.94 -13.05 7.17
C LEU A 52 -9.23 -11.77 7.96
N ILE A 53 -8.25 -10.89 8.08
CA ILE A 53 -8.31 -9.62 8.80
C ILE A 53 -8.13 -8.50 7.78
N VAL A 54 -9.09 -7.59 7.67
CA VAL A 54 -9.11 -6.53 6.64
C VAL A 54 -9.40 -5.18 7.28
N GLY A 55 -8.59 -4.20 6.94
CA GLY A 55 -8.75 -2.82 7.37
C GLY A 55 -9.70 -2.08 6.44
N SER A 56 -10.40 -1.09 6.99
CA SER A 56 -11.13 -0.11 6.19
C SER A 56 -11.33 1.20 6.95
N VAL A 57 -11.72 2.24 6.25
CA VAL A 57 -12.22 3.49 6.84
C VAL A 57 -13.70 3.60 6.52
N ARG A 58 -14.54 3.80 7.53
CA ARG A 58 -15.97 4.01 7.35
C ARG A 58 -16.18 5.33 6.61
N ALA A 59 -16.65 5.24 5.37
CA ALA A 59 -16.97 6.43 4.60
C ALA A 59 -18.31 7.02 5.08
N ILE A 60 -18.49 8.33 4.94
CA ILE A 60 -19.82 8.93 5.04
C ILE A 60 -20.54 8.68 3.70
N GLY A 61 -21.44 7.70 3.74
CA GLY A 61 -22.54 7.56 2.80
C GLY A 61 -22.71 6.20 2.11
N ASP A 62 -23.63 6.07 1.16
CA ASP A 62 -23.29 5.78 -0.25
C ASP A 62 -22.28 6.79 -0.83
N TYR A 63 -21.97 6.74 -2.13
CA TYR A 63 -21.63 8.01 -2.78
C TYR A 63 -22.77 9.01 -2.49
N ARG A 64 -22.56 9.92 -1.51
CA ARG A 64 -23.47 10.98 -0.98
C ARG A 64 -24.47 10.63 0.14
N ASN A 65 -24.06 10.13 1.30
CA ASN A 65 -24.90 10.20 2.51
C ASN A 65 -24.13 10.72 3.73
N ASP A 66 -24.24 12.04 3.97
CA ASP A 66 -23.51 12.91 4.90
C ASP A 66 -23.82 12.74 6.42
N ARG A 67 -24.49 11.65 6.85
CA ARG A 67 -25.08 11.53 8.20
C ARG A 67 -24.69 10.31 9.05
N ASP A 68 -23.78 9.46 8.58
CA ASP A 68 -23.34 8.27 9.35
C ASP A 68 -22.69 8.69 10.68
N PRO A 69 -23.21 8.29 11.87
CA PRO A 69 -22.62 8.65 13.15
C PRO A 69 -21.26 8.00 13.42
N ASP A 70 -20.87 6.98 12.67
CA ASP A 70 -19.61 6.24 12.77
C ASP A 70 -18.61 6.63 11.66
N TRP A 71 -18.83 7.78 11.04
CA TRP A 71 -18.01 8.29 9.96
C TRP A 71 -16.51 8.44 10.26
N GLY A 72 -15.67 8.13 9.29
CA GLY A 72 -14.22 8.27 9.43
C GLY A 72 -13.64 7.35 10.52
N ASN A 73 -14.42 6.38 11.00
CA ASN A 73 -13.89 5.34 11.86
C ASN A 73 -12.87 4.52 11.06
N VAL A 74 -11.72 4.27 11.66
CA VAL A 74 -10.82 3.21 11.21
C VAL A 74 -11.35 1.90 11.78
N GLU A 75 -11.64 0.94 10.92
CA GLU A 75 -12.32 -0.32 11.25
C GLU A 75 -11.47 -1.53 10.86
N VAL A 76 -11.69 -2.63 11.58
CA VAL A 76 -11.10 -3.94 11.29
C VAL A 76 -12.23 -4.93 11.14
N SER A 77 -12.30 -5.56 9.96
CA SER A 77 -13.22 -6.64 9.64
C SER A 77 -12.48 -7.97 9.73
N VAL A 78 -13.13 -8.98 10.31
CA VAL A 78 -12.57 -10.30 10.58
C VAL A 78 -13.53 -11.35 10.05
N TYR A 79 -13.04 -12.17 9.13
CA TYR A 79 -13.75 -13.32 8.59
C TYR A 79 -13.07 -14.62 9.05
N ASP A 80 -13.78 -15.43 9.81
CA ASP A 80 -13.32 -16.74 10.25
C ASP A 80 -13.47 -17.77 9.12
N LEU A 81 -12.36 -18.31 8.64
CA LEU A 81 -12.33 -19.16 7.44
C LEU A 81 -13.03 -20.52 7.64
N ALA A 82 -13.12 -20.99 8.88
CA ALA A 82 -13.71 -22.29 9.19
C ALA A 82 -15.24 -22.21 9.32
N SER A 83 -15.74 -21.19 10.03
CA SER A 83 -17.17 -21.00 10.31
C SER A 83 -17.88 -20.11 9.29
N GLY A 84 -17.14 -19.31 8.52
CA GLY A 84 -17.69 -18.30 7.64
C GLY A 84 -18.26 -17.08 8.38
N ALA A 85 -17.95 -16.89 9.65
CA ALA A 85 -18.47 -15.78 10.44
C ALA A 85 -17.69 -14.48 10.15
N THR A 86 -18.41 -13.43 9.75
CA THR A 86 -17.88 -12.06 9.65
C THR A 86 -18.21 -11.26 10.91
N ARG A 87 -17.24 -10.52 11.43
CA ARG A 87 -17.41 -9.53 12.51
C ARG A 87 -16.53 -8.32 12.24
N HIS A 88 -16.83 -7.17 12.84
CA HIS A 88 -15.96 -6.00 12.77
C HIS A 88 -15.79 -5.35 14.15
N THR A 89 -14.76 -4.52 14.29
CA THR A 89 -14.51 -3.65 15.44
C THR A 89 -13.98 -2.30 14.98
N VAL A 90 -14.20 -1.26 15.77
CA VAL A 90 -13.62 0.07 15.55
C VAL A 90 -12.24 0.13 16.21
N LEU A 91 -11.22 0.50 15.43
CA LEU A 91 -9.84 0.72 15.87
C LEU A 91 -9.64 2.18 16.33
N HIS A 92 -10.19 3.14 15.60
CA HIS A 92 -10.13 4.57 15.92
C HIS A 92 -11.46 5.21 15.52
N ARG A 93 -12.12 5.91 16.45
CA ARG A 93 -13.35 6.66 16.15
C ARG A 93 -13.07 8.01 15.49
N HIS A 94 -13.75 8.32 14.39
CA HIS A 94 -13.81 9.65 13.77
C HIS A 94 -12.43 10.26 13.48
N LEU A 95 -11.50 9.47 12.93
CA LEU A 95 -10.15 9.96 12.63
C LEU A 95 -10.16 10.91 11.44
N GLN A 96 -10.55 10.40 10.28
CA GLN A 96 -10.76 11.14 9.05
C GLN A 96 -11.61 10.28 8.13
N GLN A 97 -12.50 10.91 7.36
CA GLN A 97 -13.21 10.21 6.29
C GLN A 97 -12.35 10.21 5.02
N ASP A 98 -11.27 9.44 5.03
CA ASP A 98 -10.32 9.36 3.93
C ASP A 98 -9.77 7.94 3.84
N ASP A 99 -9.78 7.35 2.64
CA ASP A 99 -9.35 5.97 2.40
C ASP A 99 -7.84 5.75 2.68
N HIS A 100 -7.07 6.83 2.80
CA HIS A 100 -5.65 6.84 3.17
C HIS A 100 -5.41 6.61 4.67
N ASP A 101 -6.47 6.58 5.47
CA ASP A 101 -6.41 6.32 6.92
C ASP A 101 -6.52 4.83 7.25
N ASN A 102 -6.61 3.98 6.21
CA ASN A 102 -6.71 2.54 6.33
C ASN A 102 -5.47 1.94 7.04
N PRO A 103 -5.64 0.96 7.95
CA PRO A 103 -4.51 0.40 8.68
C PRO A 103 -3.74 -0.63 7.83
N ALA A 104 -2.41 -0.57 7.96
CA ALA A 104 -1.53 -1.68 7.64
C ALA A 104 -1.42 -2.61 8.85
N PHE A 105 -1.39 -3.91 8.61
CA PHE A 105 -1.31 -4.94 9.65
C PHE A 105 0.01 -5.70 9.61
N LEU A 106 0.41 -6.19 10.78
CA LEU A 106 1.51 -7.12 10.94
C LEU A 106 1.20 -8.09 12.08
N ALA A 107 1.18 -9.39 11.79
CA ALA A 107 1.12 -10.43 12.82
C ALA A 107 2.44 -10.51 13.59
N LEU A 108 2.37 -10.58 14.91
CA LEU A 108 3.54 -10.59 15.80
C LEU A 108 3.75 -11.98 16.42
N PRO A 109 5.00 -12.33 16.78
CA PRO A 109 5.32 -13.67 17.32
C PRO A 109 4.59 -14.03 18.63
N ASP A 110 4.08 -13.04 19.36
CA ASP A 110 3.33 -13.26 20.61
C ASP A 110 1.81 -13.39 20.36
N GLY A 111 1.40 -13.57 19.11
CA GLY A 111 0.02 -13.75 18.69
C GLY A 111 -0.76 -12.44 18.58
N ARG A 112 -0.20 -11.30 18.98
CA ARG A 112 -0.86 -9.99 18.76
C ARG A 112 -0.76 -9.58 17.31
N TYR A 113 -1.68 -8.72 16.89
CA TYR A 113 -1.60 -7.99 15.63
C TYR A 113 -1.21 -6.54 15.93
N LEU A 114 -0.26 -6.00 15.16
CA LEU A 114 0.02 -4.58 15.09
C LEU A 114 -0.82 -3.98 13.96
N ALA A 115 -1.53 -2.90 14.24
CA ALA A 115 -2.13 -2.04 13.23
C ALA A 115 -1.41 -0.68 13.25
N MET A 116 -1.08 -0.14 12.09
CA MET A 116 -0.44 1.17 11.94
C MET A 116 -1.11 1.98 10.83
N TYR A 117 -1.39 3.25 11.11
CA TYR A 117 -2.21 4.12 10.27
C TYR A 117 -1.90 5.60 10.52
N THR A 118 -2.40 6.46 9.64
CA THR A 118 -2.13 7.90 9.63
C THR A 118 -3.38 8.65 9.18
N GLN A 119 -3.51 9.93 9.51
CA GLN A 119 -4.36 10.81 8.71
C GLN A 119 -3.75 11.06 7.32
N HIS A 120 -4.57 11.44 6.34
CA HIS A 120 -4.09 11.81 5.01
C HIS A 120 -3.39 13.18 4.97
N GLY A 121 -2.12 13.22 5.38
CA GLY A 121 -1.28 14.39 5.20
C GLY A 121 -1.75 15.58 6.03
N VAL A 122 -2.46 15.35 7.13
CA VAL A 122 -3.01 16.40 8.01
C VAL A 122 -2.01 16.82 9.08
N GLU A 123 -1.26 15.85 9.62
CA GLU A 123 -0.31 16.05 10.71
C GLU A 123 0.93 15.16 10.56
N ARG A 124 1.90 15.30 11.45
CA ARG A 124 3.17 14.54 11.45
C ARG A 124 3.08 13.21 12.21
N ARG A 125 1.87 12.75 12.49
CA ARG A 125 1.60 11.72 13.49
C ARG A 125 1.22 10.41 12.84
N ILE A 126 1.83 9.35 13.34
CA ILE A 126 1.53 7.97 13.00
C ILE A 126 0.90 7.34 14.23
N TYR A 127 -0.24 6.67 14.03
CA TYR A 127 -0.99 5.95 15.05
C TYR A 127 -0.66 4.47 14.96
N TYR A 128 -0.58 3.79 16.11
CA TYR A 128 -0.43 2.35 16.15
C TYR A 128 -1.12 1.74 17.36
N ALA A 129 -1.67 0.55 17.19
CA ALA A 129 -2.36 -0.19 18.25
C ALA A 129 -2.04 -1.68 18.17
N PHE A 130 -2.21 -2.37 19.29
CA PHE A 130 -2.03 -3.82 19.39
C PHE A 130 -3.34 -4.49 19.73
N SER A 131 -3.60 -5.64 19.11
CA SER A 131 -4.68 -6.51 19.52
C SER A 131 -4.37 -7.24 20.82
N GLU A 132 -5.38 -7.84 21.45
CA GLU A 132 -5.16 -9.00 22.31
C GLU A 132 -4.57 -10.18 21.49
N PRO A 133 -3.74 -11.05 22.09
CA PRO A 133 -3.20 -12.22 21.38
C PRO A 133 -4.31 -13.08 20.74
N HIS A 134 -4.13 -13.42 19.47
CA HIS A 134 -5.02 -14.24 18.63
C HIS A 134 -6.45 -13.67 18.46
N ASN A 135 -6.69 -12.41 18.84
CA ASN A 135 -8.01 -11.81 18.83
C ASN A 135 -8.02 -10.45 18.10
N PRO A 136 -8.21 -10.45 16.77
CA PRO A 136 -8.23 -9.23 15.96
C PRO A 136 -9.51 -8.38 16.15
N LEU A 137 -10.41 -8.78 17.05
CA LEU A 137 -11.63 -8.03 17.39
C LEU A 137 -11.48 -7.20 18.67
N LYS A 138 -10.34 -7.27 19.36
CA LYS A 138 -10.09 -6.49 20.58
C LYS A 138 -8.72 -5.83 20.52
N TRP A 139 -8.73 -4.51 20.58
CA TRP A 139 -7.54 -3.67 20.45
C TRP A 139 -7.35 -2.82 21.70
N GLY A 140 -6.09 -2.66 22.10
CA GLY A 140 -5.70 -1.67 23.10
C GLY A 140 -5.82 -0.23 22.56
N PRO A 141 -5.65 0.78 23.41
CA PRO A 141 -5.66 2.17 22.98
C PRO A 141 -4.54 2.45 21.95
N ALA A 142 -4.83 3.31 20.99
CA ALA A 142 -3.82 3.76 20.04
C ALA A 142 -2.73 4.57 20.74
N SER A 143 -1.49 4.23 20.45
CA SER A 143 -0.30 5.03 20.75
C SER A 143 0.09 5.83 19.51
N THR A 144 0.99 6.81 19.70
CA THR A 144 1.38 7.73 18.62
C THR A 144 2.89 7.85 18.51
N PHE A 145 3.35 8.19 17.31
CA PHE A 145 4.71 8.59 17.02
C PHE A 145 4.68 9.84 16.14
N ASP A 146 5.34 10.91 16.57
CA ASP A 146 5.45 12.15 15.80
C ASP A 146 6.78 12.19 15.04
N THR A 147 6.74 12.27 13.72
CA THR A 147 7.95 12.34 12.87
C THR A 147 8.65 13.69 12.99
N PRO A 148 9.95 13.82 12.70
CA PRO A 148 10.63 15.12 12.72
C PRO A 148 10.01 16.18 11.79
N GLY A 149 10.43 17.44 11.97
CA GLY A 149 9.99 18.58 11.16
C GLY A 149 8.88 19.40 11.80
N SER A 150 8.43 20.43 11.07
CA SER A 150 7.43 21.40 11.52
C SER A 150 6.02 21.04 11.02
N PRO A 151 4.95 21.35 11.79
CA PRO A 151 3.57 21.31 11.30
C PRO A 151 3.42 22.12 10.01
N ALA A 152 2.54 21.64 9.13
CA ALA A 152 2.24 22.28 7.87
C ALA A 152 0.73 22.22 7.59
N GLN A 153 0.29 23.02 6.61
CA GLN A 153 -1.07 22.89 6.09
C GLN A 153 -1.33 21.47 5.56
N PRO A 154 -2.58 20.98 5.57
CA PRO A 154 -2.91 19.67 5.03
C PRO A 154 -2.33 19.44 3.63
N LEU A 155 -1.85 18.22 3.39
CA LEU A 155 -1.20 17.77 2.17
C LEU A 155 0.08 18.55 1.81
N ARG A 156 0.79 19.15 2.79
CA ARG A 156 2.02 19.93 2.59
C ARG A 156 3.08 19.60 3.64
N GLY A 157 4.32 20.03 3.37
CA GLY A 157 5.41 20.07 4.34
C GLY A 157 5.81 18.70 4.85
N ASN A 158 5.69 18.48 6.16
CA ASN A 158 6.21 17.30 6.84
C ASN A 158 5.11 16.35 7.31
N ASN A 159 3.87 16.60 6.88
CA ASN A 159 2.74 15.76 7.26
C ASN A 159 2.89 14.36 6.66
N VAL A 160 2.37 13.36 7.36
CA VAL A 160 2.57 11.95 7.03
C VAL A 160 1.36 11.36 6.32
N THR A 161 1.58 10.30 5.56
CA THR A 161 0.52 9.48 4.96
C THR A 161 1.06 8.09 4.70
N TYR A 162 0.17 7.10 4.79
CA TYR A 162 0.43 5.68 4.54
C TYR A 162 1.26 5.02 5.65
N SER A 163 1.21 3.70 5.67
CA SER A 163 2.08 2.84 6.47
C SER A 163 2.26 1.53 5.72
N ASN A 164 3.50 1.02 5.73
CA ASN A 164 3.89 -0.22 5.08
C ASN A 164 4.85 -0.99 5.99
N LEU A 165 4.35 -2.05 6.63
CA LEU A 165 5.02 -2.74 7.73
C LEU A 165 5.80 -3.98 7.27
N PHE A 166 7.05 -4.12 7.73
CA PHE A 166 7.88 -5.28 7.45
C PHE A 166 8.62 -5.73 8.71
N ARG A 167 8.52 -7.01 9.06
CA ARG A 167 9.29 -7.61 10.16
C ARG A 167 10.44 -8.43 9.62
N LEU A 168 11.66 -7.96 9.83
CA LEU A 168 12.86 -8.69 9.47
C LEU A 168 13.06 -9.91 10.38
N SER A 169 13.80 -10.91 9.90
CA SER A 169 14.18 -12.10 10.67
C SER A 169 15.01 -11.78 11.92
N SER A 170 15.69 -10.63 11.94
CA SER A 170 16.37 -10.07 13.12
C SER A 170 15.40 -9.63 14.23
N GLY A 171 14.11 -9.52 13.93
CA GLY A 171 13.07 -9.03 14.83
C GLY A 171 12.78 -7.53 14.70
N ARG A 172 13.62 -6.78 13.98
CA ARG A 172 13.35 -5.37 13.67
C ARG A 172 12.08 -5.25 12.82
N ILE A 173 11.21 -4.32 13.20
CA ILE A 173 10.05 -3.92 12.41
C ILE A 173 10.38 -2.59 11.74
N LEU A 174 10.12 -2.49 10.44
CA LEU A 174 10.21 -1.27 9.65
C LEU A 174 8.79 -0.83 9.28
N ASN A 175 8.54 0.48 9.29
CA ASN A 175 7.39 1.09 8.65
C ASN A 175 7.87 2.12 7.62
N PHE A 176 7.42 1.99 6.37
CA PHE A 176 7.66 2.97 5.31
C PHE A 176 6.40 3.80 5.05
N PHE A 177 6.58 5.11 4.93
CA PHE A 177 5.50 6.07 4.82
C PHE A 177 5.92 7.30 4.03
N ARG A 178 4.96 8.08 3.52
CA ARG A 178 5.21 9.43 3.01
C ARG A 178 5.29 10.37 4.20
N GLY A 179 6.36 11.18 4.30
CA GLY A 179 6.61 11.99 5.50
C GLY A 179 7.30 13.33 5.21
N VAL A 180 8.46 13.56 5.83
CA VAL A 180 9.20 14.84 5.74
C VAL A 180 9.45 15.23 4.28
N GLY A 181 8.99 16.43 3.90
CA GLY A 181 9.04 16.95 2.53
C GLY A 181 7.99 16.33 1.58
N LEU A 182 7.03 15.58 2.11
CA LEU A 182 6.14 14.68 1.37
C LEU A 182 6.88 13.64 0.53
N GLU A 183 8.06 13.23 0.98
CA GLU A 183 8.91 12.23 0.34
C GLU A 183 8.82 10.88 1.09
N PRO A 184 9.35 9.78 0.53
CA PRO A 184 9.35 8.48 1.19
C PRO A 184 10.31 8.47 2.38
N ASN A 185 9.80 8.07 3.53
CA ASN A 185 10.50 8.01 4.81
C ASN A 185 10.31 6.63 5.43
N TYR A 186 11.12 6.32 6.43
CA TYR A 186 10.94 5.12 7.24
C TYR A 186 11.17 5.39 8.72
N MET A 187 10.60 4.51 9.53
CA MET A 187 10.80 4.40 10.97
C MET A 187 10.97 2.92 11.33
N TYR A 188 11.54 2.64 12.50
CA TYR A 188 11.77 1.27 12.94
C TYR A 188 11.53 1.08 14.43
N SER A 189 11.29 -0.18 14.79
CA SER A 189 11.21 -0.66 16.16
C SER A 189 12.06 -1.91 16.33
N ASP A 190 12.84 -1.96 17.41
CA ASP A 190 13.66 -3.12 17.79
C ASP A 190 13.08 -3.90 18.98
N ASP A 191 11.90 -3.51 19.46
CA ASP A 191 11.26 -4.07 20.66
C ASP A 191 9.82 -4.55 20.39
N THR A 192 9.60 -5.08 19.18
CA THR A 192 8.30 -5.63 18.73
C THR A 192 7.19 -4.57 18.76
N GLY A 193 7.50 -3.37 18.28
CA GLY A 193 6.59 -2.25 18.08
C GLY A 193 6.28 -1.41 19.32
N ARG A 194 6.90 -1.70 20.47
CA ARG A 194 6.61 -0.98 21.73
C ARG A 194 7.15 0.45 21.71
N THR A 195 8.32 0.64 21.12
CA THR A 195 8.92 1.95 20.87
C THR A 195 9.35 2.07 19.42
N TRP A 196 9.39 3.31 18.95
CA TRP A 196 9.67 3.63 17.57
C TRP A 196 10.70 4.74 17.45
N HIS A 197 11.57 4.60 16.45
CA HIS A 197 12.59 5.56 16.10
C HIS A 197 12.40 6.00 14.65
N TYR A 198 12.52 7.31 14.42
CA TYR A 198 12.61 7.81 13.05
C TYR A 198 13.89 7.25 12.43
N GLY A 199 13.76 6.69 11.23
CA GLY A 199 14.87 6.17 10.45
C GLY A 199 15.47 7.27 9.61
N GLY A 200 14.78 7.67 8.55
CA GLY A 200 15.25 8.72 7.64
C GLY A 200 14.45 8.80 6.35
N ARG A 201 14.87 9.68 5.44
CA ARG A 201 14.37 9.73 4.06
C ARG A 201 14.99 8.61 3.22
N VAL A 202 14.17 7.93 2.42
CA VAL A 202 14.60 6.82 1.56
C VAL A 202 15.21 7.36 0.26
N ALA A 203 14.47 8.18 -0.47
CA ALA A 203 14.88 8.79 -1.74
C ALA A 203 14.09 10.08 -2.01
N HIS A 204 14.47 10.81 -3.06
CA HIS A 204 13.76 11.98 -3.57
C HIS A 204 12.99 11.69 -4.86
N GLY A 205 11.79 12.26 -4.96
CA GLY A 205 11.13 12.54 -6.22
C GLY A 205 11.68 13.80 -6.91
N THR A 206 10.87 14.45 -7.73
CA THR A 206 11.25 15.70 -8.44
C THR A 206 11.03 16.98 -7.64
N SER A 207 10.51 16.90 -6.41
CA SER A 207 10.26 18.03 -5.50
C SER A 207 9.35 19.15 -6.06
N SER A 208 8.57 18.90 -7.13
CA SER A 208 7.76 19.91 -7.83
C SER A 208 6.33 20.11 -7.28
N GLY A 209 6.14 19.93 -5.98
CA GLY A 209 4.88 20.24 -5.28
C GLY A 209 3.88 19.09 -5.10
N TYR A 210 4.23 17.89 -5.59
CA TYR A 210 3.55 16.62 -5.29
C TYR A 210 4.58 15.50 -5.10
N SER A 211 4.13 14.37 -4.57
CA SER A 211 4.97 13.30 -4.02
C SER A 211 5.10 12.08 -4.94
N PRO A 212 6.25 11.40 -4.90
CA PRO A 212 6.38 10.07 -5.49
C PRO A 212 5.50 9.04 -4.76
N TYR A 213 5.16 7.96 -5.47
CA TYR A 213 4.46 6.79 -4.94
C TYR A 213 5.39 5.59 -4.91
N LEU A 214 5.22 4.74 -3.90
CA LEU A 214 6.00 3.53 -3.74
C LEU A 214 5.09 2.32 -3.55
N LYS A 215 5.57 1.19 -4.05
CA LYS A 215 5.09 -0.15 -3.72
C LYS A 215 6.25 -1.02 -3.30
N TYR A 216 5.98 -1.99 -2.45
CA TYR A 216 6.98 -2.80 -1.78
C TYR A 216 6.68 -4.28 -1.93
N ALA A 217 7.72 -5.11 -1.87
CA ALA A 217 7.59 -6.55 -1.64
C ALA A 217 8.69 -7.01 -0.69
N PHE A 218 8.43 -8.07 0.07
CA PHE A 218 9.35 -8.54 1.11
C PHE A 218 9.65 -10.03 0.93
N ASP A 219 10.91 -10.41 1.04
CA ASP A 219 11.36 -11.81 0.94
C ASP A 219 10.97 -12.66 2.17
N GLY A 220 10.33 -12.06 3.17
CA GLY A 220 9.98 -12.71 4.43
C GLY A 220 11.16 -12.86 5.40
N VAL A 221 12.35 -12.35 5.05
CA VAL A 221 13.60 -12.56 5.78
C VAL A 221 14.35 -11.26 6.06
N SER A 222 14.90 -10.59 5.03
CA SER A 222 15.78 -9.43 5.22
C SER A 222 15.78 -8.43 4.05
N THR A 223 15.16 -8.75 2.92
CA THR A 223 15.20 -7.94 1.70
C THR A 223 13.84 -7.37 1.38
N ILE A 224 13.75 -6.04 1.34
CA ILE A 224 12.54 -5.32 0.96
C ILE A 224 12.77 -4.68 -0.40
N HIS A 225 12.09 -5.18 -1.41
CA HIS A 225 12.05 -4.59 -2.75
C HIS A 225 11.11 -3.39 -2.76
N LEU A 226 11.41 -2.42 -3.60
CA LEU A 226 10.55 -1.27 -3.85
C LEU A 226 10.51 -0.93 -5.34
N VAL A 227 9.38 -0.40 -5.78
CA VAL A 227 9.24 0.34 -7.03
C VAL A 227 8.72 1.74 -6.71
N MET A 228 9.24 2.75 -7.40
CA MET A 228 8.99 4.16 -7.13
C MET A 228 8.74 4.96 -8.42
N THR A 229 7.85 5.95 -8.36
CA THR A 229 7.69 7.00 -9.38
C THR A 229 8.50 8.24 -9.02
N GLU A 230 8.75 9.14 -9.96
CA GLU A 230 9.40 10.43 -9.67
C GLU A 230 8.47 11.40 -8.94
N ASN A 231 7.16 11.36 -9.22
CA ASN A 231 6.17 12.26 -8.64
C ASN A 231 4.77 11.64 -8.69
N HIS A 232 3.75 12.45 -8.44
CA HIS A 232 2.37 12.15 -8.68
C HIS A 232 2.10 12.07 -10.20
N PRO A 233 1.46 11.00 -10.69
CA PRO A 233 1.28 10.74 -12.12
C PRO A 233 0.47 11.83 -12.87
N ARG A 234 -0.41 12.56 -12.18
CA ARG A 234 -1.11 13.71 -12.80
C ARG A 234 -0.22 14.95 -13.04
N ASN A 235 0.99 14.97 -12.51
CA ASN A 235 1.85 16.15 -12.44
C ASN A 235 3.22 15.94 -13.08
N TYR A 236 3.55 14.71 -13.47
CA TYR A 236 4.84 14.36 -14.01
C TYR A 236 4.75 13.12 -14.90
N ASP A 237 5.56 13.11 -15.95
CA ASP A 237 5.65 12.01 -16.90
C ASP A 237 6.48 10.86 -16.32
N ASN A 238 5.91 10.21 -15.31
CA ASN A 238 6.57 9.22 -14.48
C ASN A 238 7.08 8.01 -15.28
N SER A 239 8.33 7.63 -14.99
CA SER A 239 8.88 6.30 -15.21
C SER A 239 8.68 5.42 -13.96
N LEU A 240 9.14 4.17 -14.01
CA LEU A 240 9.22 3.30 -12.83
C LEU A 240 10.66 2.90 -12.55
N TYR A 241 11.05 2.98 -11.28
CA TYR A 241 12.38 2.61 -10.83
C TYR A 241 12.31 1.60 -9.70
N HIS A 242 13.07 0.52 -9.84
CA HIS A 242 13.20 -0.54 -8.86
C HIS A 242 14.51 -0.41 -8.07
N ALA A 243 14.44 -0.77 -6.79
CA ALA A 243 15.57 -1.01 -5.93
C ALA A 243 15.19 -2.05 -4.87
N PHE A 244 16.18 -2.53 -4.11
CA PHE A 244 15.91 -3.29 -2.90
C PHE A 244 16.75 -2.79 -1.73
N ILE A 245 16.18 -2.90 -0.53
CA ILE A 245 16.78 -2.56 0.74
C ILE A 245 17.22 -3.85 1.42
N ARG A 246 18.49 -3.93 1.81
CA ARG A 246 19.06 -5.05 2.58
C ARG A 246 20.20 -4.55 3.45
N ASP A 247 20.29 -5.01 4.70
CA ASP A 247 21.39 -4.67 5.62
C ASP A 247 21.66 -3.15 5.74
N GLY A 248 20.60 -2.33 5.71
CA GLY A 248 20.69 -0.86 5.76
C GLY A 248 21.24 -0.21 4.48
N GLY A 249 21.46 -0.96 3.41
CA GLY A 249 21.82 -0.46 2.08
C GLY A 249 20.64 -0.45 1.11
N ILE A 250 20.69 0.45 0.12
CA ILE A 250 19.81 0.47 -1.05
C ILE A 250 20.63 -0.02 -2.25
N TYR A 251 20.10 -1.01 -2.96
CA TYR A 251 20.76 -1.69 -4.06
C TYR A 251 19.92 -1.59 -5.34
N LEU A 252 20.60 -1.51 -6.47
CA LEU A 252 20.04 -1.60 -7.81
C LEU A 252 19.65 -3.06 -8.12
N SER A 253 18.83 -3.26 -9.16
CA SER A 253 18.37 -4.61 -9.57
C SER A 253 19.50 -5.58 -9.90
N ASP A 254 20.66 -5.09 -10.33
CA ASP A 254 21.85 -5.90 -10.65
C ASP A 254 22.69 -6.27 -9.40
N GLY A 255 22.26 -5.84 -8.21
CA GLY A 255 22.95 -6.06 -6.95
C GLY A 255 24.00 -5.01 -6.60
N THR A 256 24.20 -3.99 -7.45
CA THR A 256 25.09 -2.86 -7.14
C THR A 256 24.53 -2.06 -5.98
N ARG A 257 25.32 -1.86 -4.92
CA ARG A 257 24.92 -0.97 -3.81
C ARG A 257 24.95 0.48 -4.28
N ARG A 258 23.78 1.15 -4.28
CA ARG A 258 23.64 2.54 -4.71
C ARG A 258 23.87 3.53 -3.58
N ALA A 259 23.34 3.23 -2.40
CA ALA A 259 23.40 4.11 -1.23
C ALA A 259 23.28 3.32 0.10
N LYS A 260 23.48 4.04 1.21
CA LYS A 260 22.99 3.63 2.54
C LYS A 260 21.61 4.24 2.75
N LEU A 261 20.71 3.57 3.47
CA LEU A 261 19.51 4.23 3.98
C LEU A 261 19.92 5.43 4.84
N SER A 262 19.26 6.57 4.62
CA SER A 262 19.53 7.76 5.42
C SER A 262 19.13 7.53 6.89
N GLU A 263 19.83 8.22 7.78
CA GLU A 263 19.54 8.32 9.21
C GLU A 263 19.04 9.73 9.58
N THR A 264 18.75 10.56 8.57
CA THR A 264 18.30 11.95 8.73
C THR A 264 17.11 12.24 7.83
N THR A 265 16.59 13.46 7.91
CA THR A 265 15.51 13.96 7.06
C THR A 265 15.91 14.17 5.60
N ASP A 266 17.18 13.96 5.24
CA ASP A 266 17.73 14.27 3.92
C ASP A 266 18.44 13.07 3.31
N THR A 267 18.54 13.04 1.99
CA THR A 267 19.27 12.02 1.23
C THR A 267 19.71 12.62 -0.10
N ASP A 268 20.82 12.17 -0.66
CA ASP A 268 21.24 12.57 -2.02
C ASP A 268 20.71 11.60 -3.09
N LEU A 269 19.98 10.57 -2.68
CA LEU A 269 19.45 9.55 -3.57
C LEU A 269 18.12 10.00 -4.19
N ASN A 270 18.04 10.01 -5.51
CA ASN A 270 16.80 10.31 -6.24
C ASN A 270 16.17 9.05 -6.82
N ALA A 271 14.91 9.13 -7.24
CA ALA A 271 14.24 8.04 -7.96
C ALA A 271 15.04 7.61 -9.21
N TRP A 272 15.55 8.57 -10.00
CA TRP A 272 16.32 8.30 -11.22
C TRP A 272 17.73 7.75 -11.00
N ASP A 273 18.18 7.67 -9.75
CA ASP A 273 19.42 7.01 -9.37
C ASP A 273 19.25 5.49 -9.19
N LEU A 274 18.02 4.99 -9.20
CA LEU A 274 17.65 3.59 -9.05
C LEU A 274 17.54 2.90 -10.42
N THR A 275 17.27 1.59 -10.45
CA THR A 275 17.15 0.86 -11.71
C THR A 275 15.85 1.21 -12.40
N LYS A 276 15.90 1.97 -13.49
CA LYS A 276 14.73 2.22 -14.34
C LYS A 276 14.26 0.90 -14.97
N VAL A 277 13.04 0.48 -14.61
CA VAL A 277 12.42 -0.76 -15.12
C VAL A 277 11.35 -0.47 -16.18
N PHE A 278 10.85 0.76 -16.22
CA PHE A 278 9.99 1.24 -17.29
C PHE A 278 10.33 2.69 -17.60
N GLN A 279 10.52 3.01 -18.88
CA GLN A 279 10.70 4.37 -19.35
C GLN A 279 9.33 4.96 -19.70
N GLY A 280 8.84 5.84 -18.84
CA GLY A 280 7.64 6.62 -19.11
C GLY A 280 7.92 7.83 -20.00
N ASP A 281 6.85 8.39 -20.53
CA ASP A 281 6.84 9.61 -21.33
C ASP A 281 5.44 10.26 -21.24
N PRO A 282 5.20 11.45 -21.82
CA PRO A 282 3.90 12.12 -21.74
C PRO A 282 2.72 11.34 -22.32
N ASP A 283 2.98 10.34 -23.18
CA ASP A 283 1.98 9.47 -23.80
C ASP A 283 1.83 8.14 -23.03
N ASN A 284 2.68 7.90 -22.02
CA ASN A 284 2.83 6.65 -21.27
C ASN A 284 3.25 6.91 -19.81
N VAL A 285 2.44 7.66 -19.07
CA VAL A 285 2.78 8.02 -17.68
C VAL A 285 2.52 6.84 -16.76
N ALA A 286 3.57 6.25 -16.20
CA ALA A 286 3.48 5.03 -15.44
C ALA A 286 2.97 5.24 -14.02
N TRP A 287 2.19 4.27 -13.54
CA TRP A 287 1.78 4.20 -12.14
C TRP A 287 1.59 2.76 -11.70
N MET A 288 2.33 2.38 -10.66
CA MET A 288 2.30 1.04 -10.09
C MET A 288 1.00 0.79 -9.32
N SER A 289 0.51 -0.43 -9.42
CA SER A 289 -0.59 -0.95 -8.61
C SER A 289 -0.07 -1.94 -7.57
N ASP A 290 0.92 -2.77 -7.94
CA ASP A 290 1.46 -3.79 -7.04
C ASP A 290 2.89 -4.23 -7.38
N LEU A 291 3.58 -4.83 -6.40
CA LEU A 291 4.91 -5.43 -6.55
C LEU A 291 4.96 -6.73 -5.75
N GLU A 292 5.40 -7.81 -6.39
CA GLU A 292 5.49 -9.13 -5.76
C GLU A 292 6.79 -9.85 -6.12
N LEU A 293 7.17 -10.86 -5.33
CA LEU A 293 8.32 -11.71 -5.58
C LEU A 293 7.87 -13.12 -6.02
N ASP A 294 8.51 -13.66 -7.06
CA ASP A 294 8.33 -15.08 -7.40
C ASP A 294 9.09 -16.02 -6.45
N ALA A 295 8.94 -17.33 -6.68
CA ALA A 295 9.62 -18.36 -5.89
C ALA A 295 11.16 -18.31 -5.99
N GLN A 296 11.73 -17.59 -6.95
CA GLN A 296 13.17 -17.33 -7.09
C GLN A 296 13.56 -15.94 -6.57
N GLN A 297 12.68 -15.25 -5.84
CA GLN A 297 12.88 -13.89 -5.30
C GLN A 297 13.10 -12.83 -6.39
N ARG A 298 12.52 -13.03 -7.58
CA ARG A 298 12.56 -12.04 -8.66
C ARG A 298 11.33 -11.14 -8.58
N PRO A 299 11.49 -9.81 -8.69
CA PRO A 299 10.39 -8.86 -8.58
C PRO A 299 9.53 -8.79 -9.85
N TYR A 300 8.21 -8.71 -9.67
CA TYR A 300 7.20 -8.50 -10.70
C TYR A 300 6.33 -7.31 -10.30
N VAL A 301 6.27 -6.30 -11.18
CA VAL A 301 5.46 -5.10 -10.96
C VAL A 301 4.22 -5.16 -11.86
N VAL A 302 3.05 -4.98 -11.26
CA VAL A 302 1.83 -4.66 -12.00
C VAL A 302 1.68 -3.15 -12.00
N PHE A 303 1.57 -2.57 -13.18
CA PHE A 303 1.39 -1.14 -13.36
C PHE A 303 0.50 -0.86 -14.56
N SER A 304 -0.06 0.34 -14.56
CA SER A 304 -0.75 0.90 -15.72
C SER A 304 0.03 2.08 -16.25
N VAL A 305 -0.29 2.48 -17.47
CA VAL A 305 0.14 3.76 -18.00
C VAL A 305 -1.09 4.59 -18.30
N GLN A 306 -1.11 5.82 -17.79
CA GLN A 306 -2.04 6.81 -18.26
C GLN A 306 -1.72 7.11 -19.72
N LYS A 307 -2.70 6.95 -20.60
CA LYS A 307 -2.60 7.31 -22.02
C LYS A 307 -3.10 8.73 -22.24
N ASP A 308 -2.85 9.27 -23.44
CA ASP A 308 -3.52 10.44 -24.05
C ASP A 308 -3.57 11.77 -23.26
N GLY A 309 -2.88 11.91 -22.14
CA GLY A 309 -2.84 13.13 -21.33
C GLY A 309 -1.93 14.24 -21.87
N ARG A 310 -1.10 13.94 -22.88
CA ARG A 310 -0.05 14.83 -23.36
C ARG A 310 -0.59 16.18 -23.83
N GLY A 311 -0.10 17.25 -23.22
CA GLY A 311 -0.43 18.63 -23.60
C GLY A 311 -1.89 19.02 -23.30
N LEU A 312 -2.64 18.17 -22.61
CA LEU A 312 -4.01 18.43 -22.21
C LEU A 312 -4.07 19.03 -20.81
N PRO A 313 -5.04 19.91 -20.52
CA PRO A 313 -5.28 20.39 -19.16
C PRO A 313 -5.59 19.23 -18.19
N ARG A 314 -5.33 19.46 -16.90
CA ARG A 314 -5.64 18.50 -15.85
C ARG A 314 -7.10 18.03 -15.94
N GLY A 315 -7.30 16.71 -15.99
CA GLY A 315 -8.63 16.09 -16.06
C GLY A 315 -9.28 16.07 -17.45
N GLN A 316 -8.58 16.52 -18.50
CA GLN A 316 -9.07 16.49 -19.89
C GLN A 316 -8.38 15.42 -20.76
N GLY A 317 -7.68 14.51 -20.13
CA GLY A 317 -7.10 13.30 -20.70
C GLY A 317 -6.66 12.40 -19.57
N GLY A 318 -6.03 11.30 -19.91
CA GLY A 318 -5.55 10.37 -18.90
C GLY A 318 -6.50 9.24 -18.61
N PHE A 319 -6.85 8.48 -19.64
CA PHE A 319 -7.39 7.15 -19.41
C PHE A 319 -6.36 6.34 -18.62
N ASP A 320 -6.60 6.23 -17.32
CA ASP A 320 -5.94 5.32 -16.40
C ASP A 320 -7.01 4.48 -15.67
N HIS A 321 -6.59 3.70 -14.68
CA HIS A 321 -7.47 2.79 -13.93
C HIS A 321 -8.25 3.48 -12.80
N ARG A 322 -8.22 4.82 -12.70
CA ARG A 322 -9.00 5.62 -11.72
C ARG A 322 -10.30 6.16 -12.30
#